data_AF-A0A3D4BRX6-F1
#
_entry.id   AF-A0A3D4BRX6-F1
#
_cell.length_a   1.000
_cell.length_b   1.000
_cell.length_c   1.000
_cell.angle_alpha   90.00
_cell.angle_beta   90.00
_cell.angle_gamma   90.00
#
_symmetry.space_group_name_H-M   'P 1'
#
loop_
_entity.id
_entity.type
_entity.pdbx_description
1 polymer ?
#
loop_
_entity_poly.entity_id
_entity_poly.type
_entity_poly.pdbx_seq_one_letter_code
_entity_poly.pdbx_strand_id
1 'polypeptide(L)'
;IEAAYRLYSLAWNEIYMPLHQGTHPRQGAVDVCPLVPLQDMDLSEAKEWASLLAARIEKELGTPGYFYEANATAPERSNLAVLRKGEYEALPDKFHLLPPDFGDPNQWKRNGVTVLGARKLLIAYNVNLDTQDVSTAKAIAARVRESGQLKTGADGKKIREHGALKAVKGIGWYIEDFKKVQVSYNLTDLSVNGMLEVFLRTRQEAEKAGCTVSGSELIGLAPLSEFEKVQHYLQSIHQADSLMDAIQFLGLHELSPFDPEKKIIDLLMQ
;
A
#
# COMPACT_ATOMS: atom_id res chain seq x y z
N ILE A 1 9.87 18.11 -3.50
CA ILE A 1 10.57 17.92 -2.19
C ILE A 1 10.27 19.03 -1.16
N GLU A 2 10.14 20.31 -1.53
CA GLU A 2 9.90 21.42 -0.57
C GLU A 2 8.63 21.22 0.27
N ALA A 3 7.51 20.86 -0.36
CA ALA A 3 6.26 20.58 0.35
C ALA A 3 6.41 19.43 1.37
N ALA A 4 7.10 18.36 0.98
CA ALA A 4 7.40 17.26 1.90
C ALA A 4 8.24 17.74 3.08
N TYR A 5 9.32 18.48 2.84
CA TYR A 5 10.14 19.03 3.91
C TYR A 5 9.35 19.93 4.88
N ARG A 6 8.46 20.79 4.38
CA ARG A 6 7.58 21.61 5.22
C ARG A 6 6.64 20.74 6.07
N LEU A 7 6.11 19.66 5.53
CA LEU A 7 5.32 18.68 6.29
C LEU A 7 6.16 18.05 7.41
N TYR A 8 7.41 17.65 7.14
CA TYR A 8 8.32 17.16 8.19
C TYR A 8 8.57 18.20 9.28
N SER A 9 8.86 19.44 8.90
CA SER A 9 9.12 20.54 9.84
C SER A 9 7.91 20.81 10.75
N LEU A 10 6.69 20.79 10.19
CA LEU A 10 5.46 20.91 10.98
C LEU A 10 5.26 19.71 11.89
N ALA A 11 5.34 18.49 11.35
CA ALA A 11 5.14 17.25 12.12
C ALA A 11 6.14 17.13 13.29
N TRP A 12 7.38 17.56 13.10
CA TRP A 12 8.42 17.59 14.14
C TRP A 12 8.05 18.46 15.36
N ASN A 13 7.31 19.54 15.12
CA ASN A 13 6.88 20.47 16.17
C ASN A 13 5.58 19.99 16.82
N GLU A 14 4.63 19.49 16.04
CA GLU A 14 3.27 19.21 16.50
C GLU A 14 3.05 17.78 17.00
N ILE A 15 3.83 16.79 16.55
CA ILE A 15 3.65 15.39 16.90
C ILE A 15 4.70 14.96 17.93
N TYR A 16 4.26 14.36 19.03
CA TYR A 16 5.14 13.80 20.04
C TYR A 16 4.95 12.28 20.15
N MET A 17 5.88 11.53 19.53
CA MET A 17 5.77 10.07 19.40
C MET A 17 5.69 9.29 20.72
N PRO A 18 6.34 9.70 21.83
CA PRO A 18 6.21 8.98 23.11
C PRO A 18 4.78 8.87 23.65
N LEU A 19 3.87 9.75 23.23
CA LEU A 19 2.45 9.71 23.63
C LEU A 19 1.53 9.16 22.53
N HIS A 20 2.07 8.88 21.35
CA HIS A 20 1.27 8.45 20.20
C HIS A 20 0.96 6.95 20.25
N GLN A 21 -0.33 6.62 20.16
CA GLN A 21 -0.84 5.26 20.04
C GLN A 21 -1.80 5.17 18.86
N GLY A 22 -1.78 4.05 18.15
CA GLY A 22 -2.66 3.81 17.01
C GLY A 22 -2.71 2.33 16.66
N THR A 23 -3.74 1.93 15.92
CA THR A 23 -3.93 0.54 15.47
C THR A 23 -3.01 0.16 14.31
N HIS A 24 -2.49 1.16 13.58
CA HIS A 24 -1.59 0.94 12.45
C HIS A 24 -0.12 1.01 12.91
N PRO A 25 0.75 0.07 12.47
CA PRO A 25 2.17 0.07 12.80
C PRO A 25 2.86 1.36 12.38
N ARG A 26 3.62 1.96 13.31
CA ARG A 26 4.33 3.24 13.13
C ARG A 26 5.67 3.26 13.86
N GLN A 27 6.64 3.98 13.33
CA GLN A 27 7.93 4.20 14.00
C GLN A 27 8.39 5.67 13.99
N GLY A 28 7.60 6.59 13.44
CA GLY A 28 7.89 8.02 13.50
C GLY A 28 6.70 8.91 13.21
N ALA A 29 6.84 10.20 13.53
CA ALA A 29 5.83 11.24 13.34
C ALA A 29 5.47 11.39 11.86
N VAL A 30 6.48 11.30 10.99
CA VAL A 30 6.32 11.00 9.57
C VAL A 30 6.92 9.61 9.35
N ASP A 31 6.06 8.60 9.37
CA ASP A 31 6.47 7.19 9.36
C ASP A 31 7.13 6.77 8.04
N VAL A 32 6.51 7.15 6.91
CA VAL A 32 7.03 6.86 5.57
C VAL A 32 6.69 8.01 4.61
N CYS A 33 7.64 8.39 3.77
CA CYS A 33 7.48 9.40 2.73
C CYS A 33 7.97 8.85 1.38
N PRO A 34 7.11 8.15 0.62
CA PRO A 34 7.47 7.69 -0.72
C PRO A 34 7.56 8.87 -1.70
N LEU A 35 8.53 8.81 -2.63
CA LEU A 35 8.45 9.56 -3.87
C LEU A 35 8.06 8.62 -5.00
N VAL A 36 6.97 8.93 -5.68
CA VAL A 36 6.45 8.11 -6.76
C VAL A 36 6.64 8.90 -8.06
N PRO A 37 7.41 8.38 -9.03
CA PRO A 37 7.48 9.02 -10.33
C PRO A 37 6.10 8.95 -10.99
N LEU A 38 5.67 10.06 -11.57
CA LEU A 38 4.45 10.17 -12.36
C LEU A 38 4.82 10.58 -13.79
N GLN A 39 3.98 10.21 -14.75
CA GLN A 39 4.19 10.51 -16.18
C GLN A 39 5.59 10.07 -16.65
N ASP A 40 6.36 10.98 -17.25
CA ASP A 40 7.64 10.68 -17.90
C ASP A 40 8.84 10.73 -16.94
N MET A 41 8.62 10.88 -15.64
CA MET A 41 9.71 10.87 -14.66
C MET A 41 10.23 9.44 -14.45
N ASP A 42 11.55 9.26 -14.47
CA ASP A 42 12.15 7.97 -14.21
C ASP A 42 12.23 7.66 -12.71
N LEU A 43 12.19 6.37 -12.37
CA LEU A 43 12.36 5.93 -10.98
C LEU A 43 13.73 6.33 -10.41
N SER A 44 14.76 6.41 -11.24
CA SER A 44 16.09 6.91 -10.84
C SER A 44 16.07 8.38 -10.45
N GLU A 45 15.32 9.22 -11.17
CA GLU A 45 15.19 10.63 -10.83
C GLU A 45 14.45 10.80 -9.50
N ALA A 46 13.35 10.07 -9.31
CA ALA A 46 12.63 10.06 -8.02
C ALA A 46 13.53 9.58 -6.86
N LYS A 47 14.42 8.61 -7.11
CA LYS A 47 15.40 8.10 -6.14
C LYS A 47 16.37 9.20 -5.71
N GLU A 48 16.89 10.00 -6.65
CA GLU A 48 17.76 11.14 -6.37
C GLU A 48 17.05 12.19 -5.51
N TRP A 49 15.80 12.53 -5.85
CA TRP A 49 15.00 13.44 -5.04
C TRP A 49 14.75 12.94 -3.62
N ALA A 50 14.58 11.63 -3.43
CA ALA A 50 14.40 11.04 -2.10
C ALA A 50 15.67 11.17 -1.25
N SER A 51 16.84 10.97 -1.87
CA SER A 51 18.14 11.17 -1.21
C SER A 51 18.38 12.64 -0.83
N LEU A 52 18.03 13.58 -1.72
CA LEU A 52 18.13 15.02 -1.44
C LEU A 52 17.22 15.44 -0.29
N LEU A 53 16.00 14.91 -0.24
CA LEU A 53 15.07 15.16 0.86
C LEU A 53 15.59 14.60 2.19
N ALA A 54 16.14 13.37 2.19
CA ALA A 54 16.73 12.76 3.38
C ALA A 54 17.91 13.58 3.93
N ALA A 55 18.84 14.00 3.06
CA ALA A 55 19.98 14.82 3.45
C ALA A 55 19.54 16.16 4.09
N ARG A 56 18.46 16.76 3.58
CA ARG A 56 17.90 17.99 4.15
C ARG A 56 17.23 17.75 5.51
N ILE A 57 16.46 16.67 5.64
CA ILE A 57 15.83 16.27 6.91
C ILE A 57 16.88 16.00 7.98
N GLU A 58 17.93 15.26 7.65
CA GLU A 58 19.07 15.02 8.53
C GLU A 58 19.72 16.33 8.97
N LYS A 59 20.05 17.20 8.03
CA LYS A 59 20.76 18.45 8.31
C LYS A 59 19.96 19.43 9.15
N GLU A 60 18.68 19.62 8.83
CA GLU A 60 17.87 20.70 9.41
C GLU A 60 16.99 20.25 10.58
N LEU A 61 16.56 18.98 10.61
CA LEU A 61 15.70 18.45 11.68
C LEU A 61 16.43 17.42 12.54
N GLY A 62 17.50 16.79 12.05
CA GLY A 62 18.24 15.76 12.78
C GLY A 62 17.52 14.41 12.88
N THR A 63 16.37 14.25 12.20
CA THR A 63 15.60 13.00 12.21
C THR A 63 16.42 11.85 11.61
N PRO A 64 16.68 10.77 12.36
CA PRO A 64 17.25 9.57 11.77
C PRO A 64 16.23 8.86 10.87
N GLY A 65 16.73 8.14 9.86
CA GLY A 65 15.83 7.42 8.97
C GLY A 65 16.47 6.30 8.18
N TYR A 66 15.60 5.57 7.48
CA TYR A 66 15.96 4.44 6.64
C TYR A 66 15.60 4.71 5.19
N PHE A 67 16.41 4.17 4.29
CA PHE A 67 16.04 4.07 2.89
C PHE A 67 15.34 2.75 2.58
N TYR A 68 14.30 2.79 1.75
CA TYR A 68 13.57 1.60 1.30
C TYR A 68 13.32 1.63 -0.22
N GLU A 69 12.77 0.53 -0.74
CA GLU A 69 12.47 0.35 -2.18
C GLU A 69 13.69 0.72 -3.05
N ALA A 70 13.56 1.64 -4.02
CA ALA A 70 14.66 1.97 -4.94
C ALA A 70 15.88 2.63 -4.25
N ASN A 71 15.70 3.17 -3.05
CA ASN A 71 16.76 3.77 -2.24
C ASN A 71 17.41 2.77 -1.26
N ALA A 72 16.85 1.57 -1.07
CA ALA A 72 17.33 0.63 -0.07
C ALA A 72 18.84 0.33 -0.23
N THR A 73 19.57 0.40 0.88
CA THR A 73 21.02 0.14 0.91
C THR A 73 21.37 -1.35 0.92
N ALA A 74 20.39 -2.20 1.22
CA ALA A 74 20.50 -3.65 1.15
C ALA A 74 19.13 -4.28 0.80
N PRO A 75 19.09 -5.46 0.15
CA PRO A 75 17.85 -6.10 -0.28
C PRO A 75 16.81 -6.28 0.83
N GLU A 76 17.23 -6.62 2.04
CA GLU A 76 16.38 -6.80 3.22
C GLU A 76 15.73 -5.50 3.72
N ARG A 77 16.32 -4.34 3.40
CA ARG A 77 15.79 -3.01 3.75
C ARG A 77 14.74 -2.51 2.74
N SER A 78 14.57 -3.18 1.60
CA SER A 78 13.57 -2.80 0.60
C SER A 78 12.14 -2.84 1.13
N ASN A 79 11.85 -3.80 2.01
CA ASN A 79 10.51 -4.03 2.53
C ASN A 79 10.23 -3.18 3.77
N LEU A 80 9.29 -2.25 3.62
CA LEU A 80 8.83 -1.37 4.68
C LEU A 80 8.33 -2.09 5.94
N ALA A 81 7.75 -3.29 5.83
CA ALA A 81 7.31 -4.06 6.99
C ALA A 81 8.50 -4.64 7.78
N VAL A 82 9.62 -4.92 7.12
CA VAL A 82 10.87 -5.33 7.79
C VAL A 82 11.43 -4.16 8.57
N LEU A 83 11.48 -2.97 7.95
CA LEU A 83 11.92 -1.76 8.62
C LEU A 83 11.01 -1.36 9.78
N ARG A 84 9.69 -1.55 9.70
CA ARG A 84 8.74 -1.20 10.76
C ARG A 84 8.56 -2.25 11.86
N LYS A 85 9.27 -3.38 11.78
CA LYS A 85 9.11 -4.46 12.75
C LYS A 85 9.46 -3.98 14.16
N GLY A 86 8.52 -4.15 15.09
CA GLY A 86 8.68 -3.70 16.49
C GLY A 86 8.35 -2.22 16.72
N GLU A 87 8.02 -1.48 15.65
CA GLU A 87 7.48 -0.12 15.74
C GLU A 87 8.42 0.89 16.45
N TYR A 88 7.86 1.99 16.96
CA TYR A 88 8.58 3.03 17.70
C TYR A 88 9.26 2.48 18.96
N GLU A 89 8.59 1.59 19.69
CA GLU A 89 9.04 1.06 20.98
C GLU A 89 10.32 0.22 20.85
N ALA A 90 10.53 -0.45 19.73
CA ALA A 90 11.71 -1.29 19.50
C ALA A 90 12.93 -0.54 18.95
N LEU A 91 12.82 0.76 18.66
CA LEU A 91 13.90 1.55 18.05
C LEU A 91 15.23 1.50 18.83
N PRO A 92 15.27 1.64 20.18
CA PRO A 92 16.53 1.57 20.93
C PRO A 92 17.32 0.29 20.65
N ASP A 93 16.65 -0.85 20.73
CA ASP A 93 17.28 -2.16 20.51
C ASP A 93 17.61 -2.38 19.04
N LYS A 94 16.72 -1.91 18.15
CA LYS A 94 16.86 -2.05 16.71
C LYS A 94 18.08 -1.32 16.17
N PHE A 95 18.47 -0.16 16.70
CA PHE A 95 19.64 0.58 16.19
C PHE A 95 20.96 -0.17 16.32
N HIS A 96 21.08 -1.08 17.28
CA HIS A 96 22.26 -1.93 17.42
C HIS A 96 22.39 -2.96 16.29
N LEU A 97 21.27 -3.46 15.79
CA LEU A 97 21.21 -4.48 14.75
C LEU A 97 21.05 -3.88 13.35
N LEU A 98 20.34 -2.76 13.26
CA LEU A 98 19.96 -2.08 12.03
C LEU A 98 20.09 -0.56 12.23
N PRO A 99 21.31 -0.02 12.14
CA PRO A 99 21.52 1.41 12.25
C PRO A 99 20.80 2.15 11.11
N PRO A 100 20.30 3.38 11.36
CA PRO A 100 19.72 4.26 10.34
C PRO A 100 20.66 4.44 9.14
N ASP A 101 20.11 4.66 7.96
CA ASP A 101 20.89 4.98 6.76
C ASP A 101 21.38 6.43 6.75
N PHE A 102 20.69 7.32 7.46
CA PHE A 102 21.04 8.73 7.65
C PHE A 102 20.56 9.24 9.00
N GLY A 103 21.19 10.32 9.48
CA GLY A 103 20.88 10.95 10.75
C GLY A 103 21.43 10.21 11.97
N ASP A 104 21.43 10.90 13.11
CA ASP A 104 21.96 10.37 14.36
C ASP A 104 20.90 9.49 15.06
N PRO A 105 21.18 8.19 15.30
CA PRO A 105 20.25 7.29 16.00
C PRO A 105 19.90 7.76 17.42
N ASN A 106 20.60 8.73 18.01
CA ASN A 106 20.24 9.30 19.31
C ASN A 106 19.08 10.33 19.24
N GLN A 107 18.76 10.86 18.06
CA GLN A 107 17.75 11.91 17.87
C GLN A 107 16.32 11.39 17.61
N TRP A 108 16.10 10.09 17.77
CA TRP A 108 14.81 9.45 17.53
C TRP A 108 13.74 9.73 18.60
N LYS A 109 14.09 10.04 19.86
CA LYS A 109 13.13 9.95 20.98
C LYS A 109 11.86 10.78 20.79
N ARG A 110 11.97 12.00 20.28
CA ARG A 110 10.80 12.89 20.12
C ARG A 110 9.89 12.45 18.97
N ASN A 111 10.48 12.12 17.83
CA ASN A 111 9.79 12.02 16.53
C ASN A 111 9.89 10.64 15.87
N GLY A 112 10.58 9.70 16.51
CA GLY A 112 10.90 8.39 15.96
C GLY A 112 11.90 8.46 14.79
N VAL A 113 11.74 7.54 13.86
CA VAL A 113 12.50 7.46 12.60
C VAL A 113 11.57 7.60 11.41
N THR A 114 12.09 8.13 10.30
CA THR A 114 11.35 8.15 9.03
C THR A 114 11.87 7.10 8.05
N VAL A 115 11.02 6.63 7.15
CA VAL A 115 11.40 5.83 5.99
C VAL A 115 11.19 6.61 4.70
N LEU A 116 12.24 6.77 3.90
CA LEU A 116 12.24 7.51 2.65
C LEU A 116 12.69 6.64 1.49
N GLY A 117 12.12 6.85 0.32
CA GLY A 117 12.58 6.19 -0.88
C GLY A 117 11.63 6.33 -2.05
N ALA A 118 12.15 6.06 -3.24
CA ALA A 118 11.38 6.05 -4.45
C ALA A 118 10.81 4.66 -4.73
N ARG A 119 9.57 4.62 -5.24
CA ARG A 119 8.92 3.38 -5.63
C ARG A 119 7.94 3.60 -6.78
N LYS A 120 7.59 2.53 -7.48
CA LYS A 120 6.46 2.53 -8.42
C LYS A 120 5.16 2.92 -7.71
N LEU A 121 4.20 3.39 -8.49
CA LEU A 121 2.85 3.67 -8.02
C LEU A 121 2.25 2.41 -7.38
N LEU A 122 1.59 2.60 -6.24
CA LEU A 122 0.93 1.52 -5.50
C LEU A 122 -0.51 1.94 -5.30
N ILE A 123 -1.43 1.05 -5.63
CA ILE A 123 -2.86 1.26 -5.41
C ILE A 123 -3.28 0.43 -4.20
N ALA A 124 -3.94 1.07 -3.24
CA ALA A 124 -4.63 0.42 -2.15
C ALA A 124 -6.10 0.23 -2.54
N TYR A 125 -6.51 -1.02 -2.72
CA TYR A 125 -7.80 -1.38 -3.32
C TYR A 125 -8.45 -2.50 -2.50
N ASN A 126 -9.65 -2.25 -1.99
CA ASN A 126 -10.39 -3.22 -1.20
C ASN A 126 -11.56 -3.76 -2.02
N VAL A 127 -11.80 -5.07 -1.96
CA VAL A 127 -12.96 -5.71 -2.59
C VAL A 127 -13.90 -6.22 -1.51
N ASN A 128 -15.17 -5.81 -1.57
CA ASN A 128 -16.19 -6.07 -0.57
C ASN A 128 -16.86 -7.42 -0.83
N LEU A 129 -17.13 -8.18 0.24
CA LEU A 129 -17.81 -9.47 0.17
C LEU A 129 -19.17 -9.39 0.87
N ASP A 130 -20.16 -10.11 0.35
CA ASP A 130 -21.51 -10.25 0.93
C ASP A 130 -21.58 -11.25 2.10
N THR A 131 -20.53 -11.32 2.91
CA THR A 131 -20.44 -12.22 4.07
C THR A 131 -20.05 -11.46 5.33
N GLN A 132 -20.31 -12.06 6.49
CA GLN A 132 -19.79 -11.59 7.79
C GLN A 132 -18.61 -12.46 8.27
N ASP A 133 -18.25 -13.51 7.52
CA ASP A 133 -17.15 -14.40 7.85
C ASP A 133 -15.80 -13.87 7.32
N VAL A 134 -15.01 -13.32 8.23
CA VAL A 134 -13.65 -12.83 7.94
C VAL A 134 -12.71 -13.97 7.51
N SER A 135 -12.98 -15.21 7.91
CA SER A 135 -12.14 -16.36 7.53
C SER A 135 -12.22 -16.63 6.03
N THR A 136 -13.40 -16.44 5.43
CA THR A 136 -13.60 -16.46 3.98
C THR A 136 -12.73 -15.42 3.27
N ALA A 137 -12.74 -14.16 3.72
CA ALA A 137 -11.88 -13.12 3.15
C ALA A 137 -10.39 -13.45 3.29
N LYS A 138 -9.96 -13.98 4.44
CA LYS A 138 -8.56 -14.39 4.65
C LYS A 138 -8.14 -15.51 3.70
N ALA A 139 -9.04 -16.48 3.46
CA ALA A 139 -8.80 -17.56 2.52
C ALA A 139 -8.72 -17.05 1.08
N ILE A 140 -9.61 -16.14 0.67
CA ILE A 140 -9.57 -15.51 -0.67
C ILE A 140 -8.28 -14.70 -0.83
N ALA A 141 -7.93 -13.86 0.15
CA ALA A 141 -6.69 -13.08 0.14
C ALA A 141 -5.45 -13.95 -0.07
N ALA A 142 -5.40 -15.10 0.60
CA ALA A 142 -4.32 -16.07 0.46
C ALA A 142 -4.26 -16.71 -0.92
N ARG A 143 -5.41 -17.00 -1.56
CA ARG A 143 -5.45 -17.56 -2.93
C ARG A 143 -5.08 -16.52 -4.00
N VAL A 144 -5.36 -15.25 -3.75
CA VAL A 144 -5.16 -14.16 -4.72
C VAL A 144 -3.74 -13.62 -4.67
N ARG A 145 -3.21 -13.29 -3.47
CA ARG A 145 -1.93 -12.59 -3.31
C ARG A 145 -0.72 -13.46 -3.67
N GLU A 146 0.34 -12.85 -4.15
CA GLU A 146 1.54 -13.57 -4.63
C GLU A 146 2.15 -14.50 -3.58
N SER A 147 2.22 -14.02 -2.32
CA SER A 147 2.81 -14.77 -1.21
C SER A 147 2.00 -15.99 -0.79
N GLY A 148 0.76 -16.13 -1.26
CA GLY A 148 -0.04 -17.31 -1.03
C GLY A 148 -0.28 -17.64 0.46
N GLN A 149 -0.20 -18.93 0.76
CA GLN A 149 -0.31 -19.51 2.11
C GLN A 149 0.78 -20.54 2.40
N LEU A 150 1.04 -20.76 3.69
CA LEU A 150 1.82 -21.90 4.15
C LEU A 150 0.87 -23.05 4.45
N LYS A 151 1.08 -24.20 3.81
CA LYS A 151 0.42 -25.46 4.14
C LYS A 151 1.41 -26.37 4.87
N THR A 152 0.90 -27.17 5.80
CA THR A 152 1.67 -28.24 6.41
C THR A 152 1.54 -29.48 5.54
N GLY A 153 2.64 -29.95 4.98
CA GLY A 153 2.69 -31.20 4.22
C GLY A 153 2.44 -32.42 5.11
N ALA A 154 2.19 -33.57 4.50
CA ALA A 154 1.99 -34.84 5.21
C ALA A 154 3.21 -35.24 6.07
N ASP A 155 4.39 -34.73 5.74
CA ASP A 155 5.65 -34.91 6.48
C ASP A 155 5.86 -33.89 7.62
N GLY A 156 4.86 -33.05 7.90
CA GLY A 156 4.93 -31.99 8.90
C GLY A 156 5.70 -30.74 8.46
N LYS A 157 6.27 -30.71 7.24
CA LYS A 157 7.02 -29.55 6.76
C LYS A 157 6.08 -28.45 6.24
N LYS A 158 6.45 -27.19 6.47
CA LYS A 158 5.71 -26.05 5.91
C LYS A 158 6.11 -25.84 4.46
N ILE A 159 5.15 -26.02 3.55
CA ILE A 159 5.30 -25.80 2.11
C ILE A 159 4.56 -24.51 1.75
N ARG A 160 5.22 -23.65 0.99
CA ARG A 160 4.62 -22.42 0.46
C ARG A 160 3.85 -22.75 -0.82
N GLU A 161 2.54 -22.53 -0.79
CA GLU A 161 1.69 -22.55 -1.97
C GLU A 161 1.45 -21.09 -2.37
N HIS A 162 1.98 -20.68 -3.53
CA HIS A 162 1.83 -19.32 -4.04
C HIS A 162 0.39 -19.05 -4.51
N GLY A 163 -0.04 -17.79 -4.40
CA GLY A 163 -1.35 -17.37 -4.92
C GLY A 163 -1.32 -17.07 -6.41
N ALA A 164 -2.48 -16.70 -6.93
CA ALA A 164 -2.73 -16.59 -8.37
C ALA A 164 -2.06 -15.37 -9.03
N LEU A 165 -1.95 -14.23 -8.33
CA LEU A 165 -1.54 -12.96 -8.92
C LEU A 165 -0.20 -12.48 -8.38
N LYS A 166 0.70 -12.13 -9.30
CA LYS A 166 2.01 -11.52 -9.03
C LYS A 166 1.87 -10.04 -8.70
N ALA A 167 2.78 -9.49 -7.90
CA ALA A 167 2.78 -8.08 -7.49
C ALA A 167 1.50 -7.64 -6.75
N VAL A 168 0.81 -8.60 -6.11
CA VAL A 168 -0.36 -8.36 -5.28
C VAL A 168 -0.06 -8.81 -3.85
N LYS A 169 -0.21 -7.89 -2.90
CA LYS A 169 -0.27 -8.19 -1.46
C LYS A 169 -1.73 -8.10 -1.02
N GLY A 170 -2.17 -8.97 -0.11
CA GLY A 170 -3.58 -8.99 0.30
C GLY A 170 -3.81 -9.53 1.71
N ILE A 171 -4.84 -9.03 2.36
CA ILE A 171 -5.31 -9.43 3.69
C ILE A 171 -6.84 -9.39 3.74
N GLY A 172 -7.46 -10.40 4.35
CA GLY A 172 -8.88 -10.39 4.67
C GLY A 172 -9.14 -9.80 6.05
N TRP A 173 -10.11 -8.90 6.14
CA TRP A 173 -10.43 -8.17 7.38
C TRP A 173 -11.90 -7.75 7.43
N TYR A 174 -12.32 -7.25 8.60
CA TYR A 174 -13.62 -6.63 8.82
C TYR A 174 -13.42 -5.14 9.06
N ILE A 175 -14.20 -4.31 8.38
CA ILE A 175 -14.25 -2.87 8.60
C ILE A 175 -15.50 -2.54 9.41
N GLU A 176 -15.31 -2.07 10.64
CA GLU A 176 -16.39 -1.84 11.60
C GLU A 176 -17.33 -0.71 11.12
N ASP A 177 -16.75 0.38 10.60
CA ASP A 177 -17.49 1.58 10.17
C ASP A 177 -18.56 1.29 9.11
N PHE A 178 -18.29 0.33 8.23
CA PHE A 178 -19.20 -0.10 7.17
C PHE A 178 -19.83 -1.47 7.42
N LYS A 179 -19.51 -2.11 8.55
CA LYS A 179 -19.95 -3.47 8.92
C LYS A 179 -19.76 -4.49 7.79
N LYS A 180 -18.60 -4.41 7.13
CA LYS A 180 -18.32 -5.11 5.88
C LYS A 180 -17.08 -5.99 6.02
N VAL A 181 -17.14 -7.19 5.45
CA VAL A 181 -15.95 -8.02 5.23
C VAL A 181 -15.33 -7.63 3.90
N GLN A 182 -14.01 -7.43 3.88
CA GLN A 182 -13.28 -7.08 2.68
C GLN A 182 -12.04 -7.94 2.50
N VAL A 183 -11.59 -8.05 1.26
CA VAL A 183 -10.20 -8.35 0.95
C VAL A 183 -9.50 -7.06 0.57
N SER A 184 -8.56 -6.62 1.41
CA SER A 184 -7.74 -5.43 1.17
C SER A 184 -6.47 -5.81 0.41
N TYR A 185 -6.19 -5.09 -0.67
CA TYR A 185 -5.04 -5.32 -1.54
C TYR A 185 -4.13 -4.09 -1.64
N ASN A 186 -2.83 -4.37 -1.72
CA ASN A 186 -1.84 -3.43 -2.22
C ASN A 186 -1.31 -3.96 -3.56
N LEU A 187 -1.57 -3.22 -4.64
CA LEU A 187 -1.13 -3.51 -5.99
C LEU A 187 0.22 -2.82 -6.19
N THR A 188 1.32 -3.58 -6.19
CA THR A 188 2.67 -3.02 -6.13
C THR A 188 3.33 -2.82 -7.49
N ASP A 189 2.77 -3.42 -8.55
CA ASP A 189 3.23 -3.22 -9.92
C ASP A 189 2.06 -3.34 -10.90
N LEU A 190 1.52 -2.20 -11.31
CA LEU A 190 0.35 -2.10 -12.21
C LEU A 190 0.64 -2.56 -13.65
N SER A 191 1.91 -2.76 -14.01
CA SER A 191 2.28 -3.38 -15.29
C SER A 191 2.03 -4.89 -15.30
N VAL A 192 1.88 -5.51 -14.12
CA VAL A 192 1.71 -6.95 -13.95
C VAL A 192 0.26 -7.30 -13.60
N ASN A 193 -0.30 -6.70 -12.55
CA ASN A 193 -1.70 -6.87 -12.16
C ASN A 193 -2.25 -5.57 -11.57
N GLY A 194 -3.45 -5.18 -12.01
CA GLY A 194 -4.17 -3.98 -11.59
C GLY A 194 -5.50 -4.27 -10.89
N MET A 195 -6.36 -3.25 -10.83
CA MET A 195 -7.66 -3.32 -10.17
C MET A 195 -8.57 -4.37 -10.81
N LEU A 196 -8.61 -4.43 -12.14
CA LEU A 196 -9.46 -5.35 -12.88
C LEU A 196 -9.13 -6.81 -12.56
N GLU A 197 -7.85 -7.20 -12.65
CA GLU A 197 -7.43 -8.60 -12.46
C GLU A 197 -7.73 -9.08 -11.04
N VAL A 198 -7.47 -8.22 -10.04
CA VAL A 198 -7.74 -8.54 -8.64
C VAL A 198 -9.24 -8.59 -8.37
N PHE A 199 -10.04 -7.69 -8.92
CA PHE A 199 -11.49 -7.70 -8.77
C PHE A 199 -12.09 -8.99 -9.35
N LEU A 200 -11.75 -9.32 -10.60
CA LEU A 200 -12.23 -10.53 -11.27
C LEU A 200 -11.80 -11.81 -10.56
N ARG A 201 -10.54 -11.89 -10.12
CA ARG A 201 -10.06 -13.06 -9.38
C ARG A 201 -10.76 -13.19 -8.03
N THR A 202 -10.94 -12.09 -7.31
CA THR A 202 -11.66 -12.09 -6.02
C THR A 202 -13.09 -12.56 -6.21
N ARG A 203 -13.80 -12.07 -7.25
CA ARG A 203 -15.15 -12.52 -7.59
C ARG A 203 -15.21 -14.03 -7.82
N GLN A 204 -14.29 -14.57 -8.61
CA GLN A 204 -14.23 -16.01 -8.86
C GLN A 204 -13.96 -16.83 -7.58
N GLU A 205 -13.05 -16.38 -6.71
CA GLU A 205 -12.76 -17.09 -5.46
C GLU A 205 -13.88 -16.93 -4.42
N ALA A 206 -14.61 -15.81 -4.43
CA ALA A 206 -15.81 -15.59 -3.62
C ALA A 206 -16.92 -16.58 -4.01
N GLU A 207 -17.20 -16.73 -5.32
CA GLU A 207 -18.20 -17.66 -5.85
C GLU A 207 -17.89 -19.10 -5.42
N LYS A 208 -16.62 -19.52 -5.50
CA LYS A 208 -16.17 -20.85 -5.02
C LYS A 208 -16.36 -21.04 -3.52
N ALA A 209 -16.34 -19.96 -2.74
CA ALA A 209 -16.57 -19.97 -1.30
C ALA A 209 -18.05 -19.82 -0.93
N GLY A 210 -18.96 -19.71 -1.89
CA GLY A 210 -20.40 -19.56 -1.65
C GLY A 210 -20.81 -18.14 -1.23
N CYS A 211 -20.02 -17.13 -1.58
CA CYS A 211 -20.31 -15.71 -1.38
C CYS A 211 -20.13 -14.93 -2.70
N THR A 212 -20.53 -13.67 -2.74
CA THR A 212 -20.37 -12.78 -3.89
C THR A 212 -19.60 -11.52 -3.52
N VAL A 213 -19.05 -10.88 -4.55
CA VAL A 213 -18.46 -9.55 -4.42
C VAL A 213 -19.56 -8.51 -4.55
N SER A 214 -19.72 -7.65 -3.54
CA SER A 214 -20.76 -6.61 -3.52
C SER A 214 -20.32 -5.29 -4.13
N GLY A 215 -19.00 -5.11 -4.33
CA GLY A 215 -18.40 -3.89 -4.85
C GLY A 215 -16.96 -3.75 -4.36
N SER A 216 -16.42 -2.53 -4.39
CA SER A 216 -15.03 -2.27 -4.01
C SER A 216 -14.82 -0.85 -3.52
N GLU A 217 -13.60 -0.57 -3.07
CA GLU A 217 -13.20 0.73 -2.55
C GLU A 217 -11.76 1.03 -2.96
N LEU A 218 -11.56 2.20 -3.57
CA LEU A 218 -10.25 2.77 -3.84
C LEU A 218 -9.82 3.68 -2.69
N ILE A 219 -8.77 3.28 -1.98
CA ILE A 219 -8.13 4.08 -0.95
C ILE A 219 -7.05 4.97 -1.60
N GLY A 220 -7.26 6.28 -1.54
CA GLY A 220 -6.40 7.25 -2.23
C GLY A 220 -6.79 7.45 -3.69
N LEU A 221 -5.81 7.39 -4.59
CA LEU A 221 -5.92 7.70 -6.01
C LEU A 221 -5.46 6.52 -6.89
N ALA A 222 -5.95 6.46 -8.12
CA ALA A 222 -5.52 5.53 -9.15
C ALA A 222 -5.29 6.28 -10.48
N PRO A 223 -4.40 5.79 -11.37
CA PRO A 223 -4.24 6.39 -12.69
C PRO A 223 -5.42 6.02 -13.60
N LEU A 224 -5.70 6.86 -14.59
CA LEU A 224 -6.79 6.67 -15.56
C LEU A 224 -6.67 5.32 -16.29
N SER A 225 -5.44 4.89 -16.56
CA SER A 225 -5.13 3.63 -17.25
C SER A 225 -5.72 2.39 -16.57
N GLU A 226 -5.96 2.42 -15.26
CA GLU A 226 -6.63 1.30 -14.56
C GLU A 226 -8.12 1.22 -14.87
N PHE A 227 -8.77 2.36 -15.15
CA PHE A 227 -10.16 2.41 -15.59
C PHE A 227 -10.27 2.04 -17.08
N GLU A 228 -9.33 2.50 -17.90
CA GLU A 228 -9.25 2.11 -19.32
C GLU A 228 -9.13 0.59 -19.50
N LYS A 229 -8.37 -0.10 -18.64
CA LYS A 229 -8.33 -1.58 -18.61
C LYS A 229 -9.73 -2.19 -18.41
N VAL A 230 -10.52 -1.61 -17.50
CA VAL A 230 -11.90 -2.07 -17.25
C VAL A 230 -12.80 -1.77 -18.45
N GLN A 231 -12.68 -0.59 -19.07
CA GLN A 231 -13.42 -0.23 -20.28
C GLN A 231 -13.13 -1.23 -21.41
N HIS A 232 -11.85 -1.53 -21.68
CA HIS A 232 -11.47 -2.54 -22.67
C HIS A 232 -12.05 -3.94 -22.35
N TYR A 233 -12.08 -4.32 -21.07
CA TYR A 233 -12.72 -5.58 -20.66
C TYR A 233 -14.23 -5.57 -20.92
N LEU A 234 -14.94 -4.50 -20.55
CA LEU A 234 -16.38 -4.34 -20.80
C LEU A 234 -16.69 -4.38 -22.29
N GLN A 235 -15.89 -3.70 -23.10
CA GLN A 235 -15.99 -3.74 -24.55
C GLN A 235 -15.82 -5.16 -25.10
N SER A 236 -14.86 -5.93 -24.57
CA SER A 236 -14.60 -7.32 -24.99
C SER A 236 -15.77 -8.28 -24.70
N ILE A 237 -16.65 -7.93 -23.76
CA ILE A 237 -17.87 -8.66 -23.43
C ILE A 237 -19.14 -7.96 -23.92
N HIS A 238 -19.00 -7.03 -24.87
CA HIS A 238 -20.08 -6.28 -25.53
C HIS A 238 -20.98 -5.49 -24.57
N GLN A 239 -20.38 -4.87 -23.55
CA GLN A 239 -21.06 -3.96 -22.62
C GLN A 239 -20.67 -2.50 -22.88
N ALA A 240 -21.47 -1.58 -22.34
CA ALA A 240 -21.10 -0.15 -22.32
C ALA A 240 -19.80 0.02 -21.53
N ASP A 241 -18.91 0.84 -22.05
CA ASP A 241 -17.51 0.95 -21.65
C ASP A 241 -17.11 2.39 -21.34
N SER A 242 -18.05 3.25 -20.92
CA SER A 242 -17.68 4.58 -20.46
C SER A 242 -16.88 4.53 -19.15
N LEU A 243 -16.23 5.62 -18.77
CA LEU A 243 -15.55 5.73 -17.48
C LEU A 243 -16.51 5.44 -16.32
N MET A 244 -17.77 5.90 -16.43
CA MET A 244 -18.79 5.66 -15.42
C MET A 244 -19.17 4.17 -15.36
N ASP A 245 -19.25 3.49 -16.51
CA ASP A 245 -19.51 2.05 -16.56
C ASP A 245 -18.37 1.26 -15.91
N ALA A 246 -17.11 1.66 -16.11
CA ALA A 246 -15.96 1.06 -15.43
C ALA A 246 -16.03 1.23 -13.91
N ILE A 247 -16.37 2.43 -13.43
CA ILE A 247 -16.55 2.72 -12.00
C ILE A 247 -17.70 1.89 -11.41
N GLN A 248 -18.80 1.76 -12.16
CA GLN A 248 -19.95 0.96 -11.77
C GLN A 248 -19.63 -0.54 -11.75
N PHE A 249 -18.91 -1.04 -12.75
CA PHE A 249 -18.49 -2.44 -12.85
C PHE A 249 -17.63 -2.87 -11.65
N LEU A 250 -16.70 -2.02 -11.23
CA LEU A 250 -15.90 -2.26 -10.03
C LEU A 250 -16.70 -2.05 -8.73
N GLY A 251 -17.87 -1.41 -8.78
CA GLY A 251 -18.67 -1.10 -7.60
C GLY A 251 -17.99 -0.12 -6.64
N LEU A 252 -17.19 0.82 -7.17
CA LEU A 252 -16.39 1.78 -6.39
C LEU A 252 -17.20 2.77 -5.55
N HIS A 253 -18.52 2.81 -5.76
CA HIS A 253 -19.46 3.69 -5.08
C HIS A 253 -20.19 3.00 -3.90
N GLU A 254 -19.88 1.74 -3.61
CA GLU A 254 -20.65 0.94 -2.63
C GLU A 254 -20.59 1.53 -1.22
N LEU A 255 -19.39 1.92 -0.76
CA LEU A 255 -19.20 2.41 0.61
C LEU A 255 -19.34 3.93 0.73
N SER A 256 -19.03 4.66 -0.34
CA SER A 256 -19.09 6.12 -0.40
C SER A 256 -19.17 6.60 -1.86
N PRO A 257 -19.66 7.82 -2.12
CA PRO A 257 -19.64 8.38 -3.47
C PRO A 257 -18.24 8.38 -4.08
N PHE A 258 -18.13 7.93 -5.33
CA PHE A 258 -16.89 7.98 -6.09
C PHE A 258 -16.88 9.19 -7.01
N ASP A 259 -16.01 10.16 -6.74
CA ASP A 259 -15.81 11.36 -7.55
C ASP A 259 -14.56 11.20 -8.43
N PRO A 260 -14.70 10.98 -9.75
CA PRO A 260 -13.56 10.73 -10.64
C PRO A 260 -12.54 11.87 -10.62
N GLU A 261 -13.01 13.12 -10.57
CA GLU A 261 -12.18 14.34 -10.56
C GLU A 261 -11.31 14.46 -9.30
N LYS A 262 -11.61 13.67 -8.25
CA LYS A 262 -10.85 13.63 -6.99
C LYS A 262 -10.13 12.32 -6.75
N LYS A 263 -10.35 11.32 -7.59
CA LYS A 263 -9.86 9.94 -7.39
C LYS A 263 -8.95 9.45 -8.50
N ILE A 264 -9.02 10.08 -9.68
CA ILE A 264 -8.19 9.74 -10.83
C ILE A 264 -7.07 10.76 -10.97
N ILE A 265 -5.82 10.29 -10.89
CA ILE A 265 -4.62 11.13 -10.89
C ILE A 265 -4.59 12.05 -12.13
N ASP A 266 -4.88 11.48 -13.30
CA ASP A 266 -4.80 12.17 -14.58
C ASP A 266 -5.86 13.27 -14.73
N LEU A 267 -7.01 13.14 -14.06
CA LEU A 267 -8.05 14.17 -14.04
C LEU A 267 -7.70 15.30 -13.06
N LEU A 268 -7.12 14.96 -11.91
CA LEU A 268 -6.64 15.92 -10.91
C LEU A 268 -5.50 16.82 -11.41
N MET A 269 -4.77 16.36 -12.43
CA MET A 269 -3.60 17.06 -12.98
C MET A 269 -3.92 17.91 -14.22
N GLN A 270 -5.18 17.95 -14.66
CA GLN A 270 -5.67 18.85 -15.74
C GLN A 270 -6.01 20.23 -15.20
#